data_AF-A0A1Y4HC95-F1
#
_entry.id   AF-A0A1Y4HC95-F1
#
_cell.length_a   1.000
_cell.length_b   1.000
_cell.length_c   1.000
_cell.angle_alpha   90.00
_cell.angle_beta   90.00
_cell.angle_gamma   90.00
#
_symmetry.space_group_name_H-M   'P 1'
#
loop_
_entity.id
_entity.type
_entity.pdbx_description
1 polymer ?
#
loop_
_entity_poly.entity_id
_entity_poly.type
_entity_poly.pdbx_seq_one_letter_code
_entity_poly.pdbx_strand_id
1 'polypeptide(L)'
;MPKFVRKAALDRYPEVAGGRSSADWTHVLLTEEEYNELLRKISVAERDVSEAKQRAERAISDAKWEAAQKAQQTRQEAKEQVAAIQGELEQERAENAHQRALNANLLRVSRERANADRNLKPKKERCGYVVVNSEEKETGFRAGSKRLHKVMLWETTIQTPYSVQMAEAVVRKQIEEDLFPAGKKAMIVGRIGITGKFNGSYEKFLEGKTQNPEDPFYNGNVVISRQQRLKRRFRLEYWEVAIVHTKPLGDIPEDLLPFEKKPVQGA
;
A
#
# COMPACT_ATOMS: atom_id res chain seq x y z
N MET A 1 -52.72 -6.28 -81.77
CA MET A 1 -53.30 -5.81 -80.48
C MET A 1 -53.85 -7.01 -79.74
N PRO A 2 -53.65 -7.09 -78.41
CA PRO A 2 -54.17 -8.19 -77.60
C PRO A 2 -55.69 -8.30 -77.76
N LYS A 3 -56.18 -9.51 -77.99
CA LYS A 3 -57.63 -9.77 -78.03
C LYS A 3 -58.10 -10.23 -76.66
N PHE A 4 -59.06 -9.51 -76.10
CA PHE A 4 -59.70 -9.86 -74.84
C PHE A 4 -60.90 -10.74 -75.12
N VAL A 5 -60.86 -11.97 -74.61
CA VAL A 5 -61.82 -13.03 -74.98
C VAL A 5 -62.45 -13.65 -73.73
N ARG A 6 -63.60 -14.30 -73.91
CA ARG A 6 -64.22 -15.13 -72.87
C ARG A 6 -64.24 -16.60 -73.29
N LYS A 7 -64.07 -17.52 -72.34
CA LYS A 7 -64.15 -18.96 -72.63
C LYS A 7 -65.61 -19.37 -72.89
N ALA A 8 -65.88 -19.93 -74.06
CA ALA A 8 -67.19 -20.46 -74.46
C ALA A 8 -67.15 -22.00 -74.61
N ALA A 9 -68.30 -22.62 -74.86
CA ALA A 9 -68.41 -24.06 -75.09
C ALA A 9 -67.53 -24.52 -76.28
N LEU A 10 -67.04 -25.76 -76.23
CA LEU A 10 -66.14 -26.37 -77.23
C LEU A 10 -64.80 -25.62 -77.40
N ASP A 11 -64.25 -25.12 -76.29
CA ASP A 11 -62.95 -24.40 -76.22
C ASP A 11 -62.79 -23.27 -77.26
N ARG A 12 -63.89 -22.56 -77.55
CA ARG A 12 -63.87 -21.35 -78.39
C ARG A 12 -63.66 -20.11 -77.55
N TYR A 13 -62.98 -19.13 -78.14
CA TYR A 13 -62.59 -17.88 -77.49
C TYR A 13 -63.05 -16.65 -78.29
N PRO A 14 -64.35 -16.31 -78.27
CA PRO A 14 -64.86 -15.11 -78.93
C PRO A 14 -64.38 -13.83 -78.24
N GLU A 15 -64.15 -12.79 -79.04
CA GLU A 15 -63.73 -11.45 -78.59
C GLU A 15 -64.88 -10.73 -77.88
N VAL A 16 -64.55 -10.06 -76.78
CA VAL A 16 -65.52 -9.36 -75.92
C VAL A 16 -65.61 -7.89 -76.33
N ALA A 17 -66.82 -7.41 -76.57
CA ALA A 17 -67.08 -6.00 -76.88
C ALA A 17 -66.64 -5.12 -75.68
N GLY A 18 -65.83 -4.09 -75.94
CA GLY A 18 -65.27 -3.21 -74.92
C GLY A 18 -63.84 -3.54 -74.45
N GLY A 19 -63.25 -4.64 -74.94
CA GLY A 19 -61.82 -4.95 -74.73
C GLY A 19 -61.42 -5.06 -73.25
N ARG A 20 -60.30 -4.44 -72.86
CA ARG A 20 -59.71 -4.52 -71.51
C ARG A 20 -60.61 -3.95 -70.40
N SER A 21 -61.51 -3.03 -70.75
CA SER A 21 -62.38 -2.33 -69.80
C SER A 21 -63.71 -3.05 -69.54
N SER A 22 -63.95 -4.18 -70.21
CA SER A 22 -65.11 -5.03 -69.95
C SER A 22 -64.92 -5.84 -68.66
N ALA A 23 -65.99 -6.08 -67.90
CA ALA A 23 -65.97 -6.97 -66.73
C ALA A 23 -66.04 -8.46 -67.11
N ASP A 24 -66.30 -8.77 -68.40
CA ASP A 24 -66.68 -10.10 -68.88
C ASP A 24 -65.56 -10.84 -69.63
N TRP A 25 -64.38 -10.23 -69.80
CA TRP A 25 -63.23 -10.94 -70.37
C TRP A 25 -62.57 -11.82 -69.32
N THR A 26 -62.12 -13.01 -69.72
CA THR A 26 -61.46 -13.97 -68.81
C THR A 26 -60.06 -14.35 -69.25
N HIS A 27 -59.75 -14.21 -70.54
CA HIS A 27 -58.46 -14.58 -71.12
C HIS A 27 -57.98 -13.51 -72.11
N VAL A 28 -56.68 -13.48 -72.38
CA VAL A 28 -56.06 -12.63 -73.40
C VAL A 28 -55.40 -13.53 -74.43
N LEU A 29 -55.75 -13.37 -75.70
CA LEU A 29 -55.05 -14.01 -76.82
C LEU A 29 -54.06 -13.01 -77.40
N LEU A 30 -52.79 -13.41 -77.39
CA LEU A 30 -51.69 -12.66 -77.98
C LEU A 30 -51.26 -13.36 -79.27
N THR A 31 -50.78 -12.59 -80.23
CA THR A 31 -49.98 -13.17 -81.32
C THR A 31 -48.62 -13.63 -80.77
N GLU A 32 -47.95 -14.53 -81.49
CA GLU A 32 -46.61 -14.99 -81.10
C GLU A 32 -45.63 -13.82 -80.95
N GLU A 33 -45.70 -12.82 -81.83
CA GLU A 33 -44.90 -11.61 -81.76
C GLU A 33 -45.16 -10.80 -80.47
N GLU A 34 -46.44 -10.60 -80.11
CA GLU A 34 -46.82 -9.86 -78.91
C GLU A 34 -46.43 -10.59 -77.62
N TYR A 35 -46.52 -11.92 -77.61
CA TYR A 35 -46.07 -12.74 -76.49
C TYR A 35 -44.55 -12.68 -76.33
N ASN A 36 -43.79 -12.80 -77.43
CA ASN A 36 -42.34 -12.67 -77.42
C ASN A 36 -41.87 -11.27 -77.00
N GLU A 37 -42.59 -10.22 -77.39
CA GLU A 37 -42.31 -8.85 -76.94
C GLU A 37 -42.53 -8.70 -75.42
N LEU A 38 -43.59 -9.31 -74.88
CA LEU A 38 -43.88 -9.29 -73.44
C LEU A 38 -42.80 -10.04 -72.65
N LEU A 39 -42.37 -11.23 -73.11
CA LEU A 39 -41.25 -11.96 -72.50
C LEU A 39 -39.95 -11.15 -72.53
N ARG A 40 -39.67 -10.44 -73.63
CA ARG A 40 -38.52 -9.55 -73.73
C ARG A 40 -38.60 -8.42 -72.70
N LYS A 41 -39.77 -7.78 -72.54
CA LYS A 41 -39.98 -6.71 -71.54
C LYS A 41 -39.78 -7.21 -70.11
N ILE A 42 -40.30 -8.40 -69.78
CA ILE A 42 -40.08 -9.02 -68.46
C ILE A 42 -38.59 -9.29 -68.24
N SER A 43 -37.91 -9.90 -69.21
CA SER A 43 -36.48 -10.20 -69.08
C SER A 43 -35.61 -8.95 -68.91
N VAL A 44 -35.96 -7.85 -69.59
CA VAL A 44 -35.30 -6.55 -69.40
C VAL A 44 -35.58 -5.99 -68.01
N ALA A 45 -36.84 -5.98 -67.57
CA ALA A 45 -37.20 -5.48 -66.24
C ALA A 45 -36.54 -6.28 -65.10
N GLU A 46 -36.46 -7.60 -65.22
CA GLU A 46 -35.76 -8.46 -64.25
C GLU A 46 -34.25 -8.18 -64.22
N ARG A 47 -33.63 -7.97 -65.39
CA ARG A 47 -32.23 -7.54 -65.47
C ARG A 47 -32.02 -6.17 -64.85
N ASP A 48 -32.86 -5.20 -65.15
CA ASP A 48 -32.77 -3.84 -64.59
C ASP A 48 -32.90 -3.86 -63.06
N VAL A 49 -33.82 -4.66 -62.52
CA VAL A 49 -33.96 -4.84 -61.05
C VAL A 49 -32.73 -5.50 -60.46
N SER A 50 -32.17 -6.52 -61.10
CA SER A 50 -30.96 -7.20 -60.64
C SER A 50 -29.75 -6.26 -60.66
N GLU A 51 -29.57 -5.50 -61.75
CA GLU A 51 -28.51 -4.50 -61.88
C GLU A 51 -28.67 -3.38 -60.84
N ALA A 52 -29.89 -2.90 -60.61
CA ALA A 52 -30.16 -1.89 -59.59
C ALA A 52 -29.82 -2.40 -58.18
N LYS A 53 -30.18 -3.65 -57.86
CA LYS A 53 -29.81 -4.29 -56.59
C LYS A 53 -28.29 -4.41 -56.45
N GLN A 54 -27.60 -4.92 -57.47
CA GLN A 54 -26.13 -5.03 -57.43
C GLN A 54 -25.45 -3.67 -57.29
N ARG A 55 -25.95 -2.62 -57.95
CA ARG A 55 -25.42 -1.26 -57.79
C ARG A 55 -25.65 -0.74 -56.38
N ALA A 56 -26.83 -0.97 -55.80
CA ALA A 56 -27.12 -0.57 -54.42
C ALA A 56 -26.24 -1.31 -53.41
N GLU A 57 -26.06 -2.63 -53.57
CA GLU A 57 -25.19 -3.43 -52.72
C GLU A 57 -23.72 -2.98 -52.79
N ARG A 58 -23.22 -2.70 -54.00
CA ARG A 58 -21.87 -2.13 -54.18
C ARG A 58 -21.75 -0.77 -53.49
N ALA A 59 -22.69 0.14 -53.71
CA ALA A 59 -22.67 1.46 -53.07
C ALA A 59 -22.70 1.36 -51.53
N ILE A 60 -23.47 0.43 -50.97
CA ILE A 60 -23.50 0.19 -49.52
C ILE A 60 -22.16 -0.39 -49.04
N SER A 61 -21.57 -1.32 -49.79
CA SER A 61 -20.27 -1.92 -49.45
C SER A 61 -19.16 -0.87 -49.47
N ASP A 62 -19.13 -0.02 -50.51
CA ASP A 62 -18.15 1.04 -50.67
C ASP A 62 -18.29 2.08 -49.55
N ALA A 63 -19.52 2.53 -49.25
CA ALA A 63 -19.77 3.45 -48.15
C ALA A 63 -19.36 2.87 -46.78
N LYS A 64 -19.61 1.57 -46.55
CA LYS A 64 -19.16 0.89 -45.32
C LYS A 64 -17.64 0.82 -45.25
N TRP A 65 -16.99 0.51 -46.37
CA TRP A 65 -15.53 0.45 -46.44
C TRP A 65 -14.91 1.82 -46.17
N GLU A 66 -15.39 2.88 -46.81
CA GLU A 66 -14.93 4.26 -46.58
C GLU A 66 -15.14 4.71 -45.14
N ALA A 67 -16.32 4.43 -44.56
CA ALA A 67 -16.60 4.75 -43.17
C ALA A 67 -15.67 4.00 -42.20
N ALA A 68 -15.39 2.72 -42.47
CA ALA A 68 -14.47 1.93 -41.67
C ALA A 68 -13.03 2.44 -41.77
N GLN A 69 -12.57 2.78 -42.98
CA GLN A 69 -11.23 3.36 -43.19
C GLN A 69 -11.09 4.70 -42.46
N LYS A 70 -12.07 5.59 -42.59
CA LYS A 70 -12.06 6.89 -41.91
C LYS A 70 -12.07 6.74 -40.39
N ALA A 71 -12.91 5.84 -39.86
CA ALA A 71 -12.95 5.56 -38.44
C ALA A 71 -11.62 5.01 -37.92
N GLN A 72 -10.97 4.12 -38.68
CA GLN A 72 -9.67 3.58 -38.33
C GLN A 72 -8.58 4.65 -38.34
N GLN A 73 -8.58 5.53 -39.34
CA GLN A 73 -7.63 6.63 -39.44
C GLN A 73 -7.77 7.61 -38.26
N THR A 74 -9.00 8.06 -37.95
CA THR A 74 -9.24 8.92 -36.78
C THR A 74 -8.82 8.25 -35.48
N ARG A 75 -9.03 6.94 -35.36
CA ARG A 75 -8.63 6.18 -34.17
C ARG A 75 -7.11 6.06 -34.05
N GLN A 76 -6.40 5.98 -35.17
CA GLN A 76 -4.94 5.93 -35.20
C GLN A 76 -4.36 7.30 -34.84
N GLU A 77 -4.85 8.37 -35.44
CA GLU A 77 -4.45 9.75 -35.12
C GLU A 77 -4.69 10.08 -33.63
N ALA A 78 -5.84 9.70 -33.09
CA ALA A 78 -6.15 9.89 -31.66
C ALA A 78 -5.18 9.10 -30.76
N LYS A 79 -4.80 7.86 -31.15
CA LYS A 79 -3.82 7.06 -30.38
C LYS A 79 -2.44 7.71 -30.39
N GLU A 80 -2.01 8.24 -31.53
CA GLU A 80 -0.73 8.92 -31.67
C GLU A 80 -0.67 10.20 -30.82
N GLN A 81 -1.75 10.99 -30.83
CA GLN A 81 -1.87 12.18 -29.96
C GLN A 81 -1.84 11.82 -28.48
N VAL A 82 -2.57 10.77 -28.06
CA VAL A 82 -2.56 10.31 -26.67
C VAL A 82 -1.16 9.83 -26.26
N ALA A 83 -0.46 9.09 -27.12
CA ALA A 83 0.90 8.63 -26.85
C ALA A 83 1.88 9.80 -26.72
N ALA A 84 1.76 10.83 -27.57
CA ALA A 84 2.59 12.03 -27.48
C ALA A 84 2.37 12.77 -26.14
N ILE A 85 1.11 13.01 -25.77
CA ILE A 85 0.76 13.69 -24.51
C ILE A 85 1.22 12.88 -23.29
N GLN A 86 1.11 11.55 -23.35
CA GLN A 86 1.61 10.69 -22.27
C GLN A 86 3.13 10.79 -22.12
N GLY A 87 3.87 10.84 -23.22
CA GLY A 87 5.32 11.04 -23.20
C GLY A 87 5.72 12.38 -22.58
N GLU A 88 5.06 13.48 -22.97
CA GLU A 88 5.29 14.80 -22.39
C GLU A 88 4.97 14.84 -20.89
N LEU A 89 3.86 14.22 -20.47
CA LEU A 89 3.46 14.15 -19.07
C LEU A 89 4.45 13.36 -18.22
N GLU A 90 5.00 12.27 -18.74
CA GLU A 90 6.02 11.49 -18.04
C GLU A 90 7.33 12.28 -17.87
N GLN A 91 7.74 13.03 -18.90
CA GLN A 91 8.89 13.93 -18.81
C GLN A 91 8.67 15.03 -17.77
N GLU A 92 7.52 15.70 -17.79
CA GLU A 92 7.19 16.75 -16.82
C GLU A 92 7.17 16.19 -15.38
N ARG A 93 6.64 14.98 -15.18
CA ARG A 93 6.64 14.32 -13.87
C ARG A 93 8.06 14.03 -13.37
N ALA A 94 8.95 13.58 -14.26
CA ALA A 94 10.35 13.33 -13.92
C ALA A 94 11.07 14.64 -13.55
N GLU A 95 10.84 15.72 -14.31
CA GLU A 95 11.39 17.05 -14.02
C GLU A 95 10.85 17.61 -12.70
N ASN A 96 9.55 17.47 -12.44
CA ASN A 96 8.94 17.91 -11.18
C ASN A 96 9.54 17.17 -9.98
N ALA A 97 9.73 15.84 -10.10
CA ALA A 97 10.38 15.05 -9.06
C ALA A 97 11.82 15.50 -8.82
N HIS A 98 12.58 15.76 -9.90
CA HIS A 98 13.94 16.28 -9.81
C HIS A 98 13.99 17.66 -9.14
N GLN A 99 13.11 18.58 -9.51
CA GLN A 99 13.01 19.91 -8.88
C GLN A 99 12.60 19.82 -7.40
N ARG A 100 11.66 18.94 -7.04
CA ARG A 100 11.30 18.70 -5.63
C ARG A 100 12.48 18.19 -4.81
N ALA A 101 13.27 17.27 -5.36
CA ALA A 101 14.47 16.77 -4.71
C ALA A 101 15.53 17.87 -4.52
N LEU A 102 15.75 18.69 -5.56
CA LEU A 102 16.65 19.84 -5.47
C LEU A 102 16.19 20.84 -4.40
N ASN A 103 14.90 21.17 -4.37
CA ASN A 103 14.32 22.07 -3.38
C ASN A 103 14.43 21.52 -1.96
N ALA A 104 14.19 20.23 -1.75
CA ALA A 104 14.37 19.59 -0.46
C ALA A 104 15.83 19.69 0.02
N ASN A 105 16.80 19.50 -0.88
CA ASN A 105 18.21 19.65 -0.56
C ASN A 105 18.58 21.11 -0.25
N LEU A 106 18.08 22.07 -1.02
CA LEU A 106 18.31 23.51 -0.76
C LEU A 106 17.74 23.92 0.60
N LEU A 107 16.54 23.46 0.96
CA LEU A 107 15.96 23.69 2.29
C LEU A 107 16.81 23.08 3.39
N ARG A 108 17.32 21.85 3.20
CA ARG A 108 18.22 21.19 4.15
C ARG A 108 19.50 22.02 4.34
N VAL A 109 20.19 22.38 3.25
CA VAL A 109 21.42 23.17 3.29
C VAL A 109 21.17 24.54 3.92
N SER A 110 20.06 25.20 3.60
CA SER A 110 19.69 26.49 4.20
C SER A 110 19.48 26.37 5.71
N ARG A 111 18.80 25.31 6.17
CA ARG A 111 18.65 25.01 7.60
C ARG A 111 20.00 24.73 8.26
N GLU A 112 20.86 23.94 7.63
CA GLU A 112 22.19 23.62 8.15
C GLU A 112 23.05 24.89 8.28
N ARG A 113 23.04 25.77 7.28
CA ARG A 113 23.73 27.07 7.32
C ARG A 113 23.16 27.98 8.41
N ALA A 114 21.85 28.15 8.48
CA ALA A 114 21.20 28.94 9.51
C ALA A 114 21.47 28.40 10.93
N ASN A 115 21.57 27.07 11.08
CA ASN A 115 21.94 26.44 12.34
C ASN A 115 23.42 26.65 12.67
N ALA A 116 24.31 26.56 11.67
CA ALA A 116 25.73 26.84 11.82
C ALA A 116 25.98 28.32 12.20
N ASP A 117 25.32 29.28 11.54
CA ASP A 117 25.38 30.71 11.86
C ASP A 117 24.94 30.99 13.31
N ARG A 118 24.03 30.18 13.84
CA ARG A 118 23.53 30.25 15.22
C ARG A 118 24.33 29.40 16.21
N ASN A 119 25.41 28.75 15.79
CA ASN A 119 26.17 27.77 16.57
C ASN A 119 25.30 26.66 17.21
N LEU A 120 24.17 26.31 16.58
CA LEU A 120 23.26 25.27 17.04
C LEU A 120 23.80 23.91 16.62
N LYS A 121 24.25 23.10 17.59
CA LYS A 121 24.58 21.69 17.37
C LYS A 121 23.30 20.86 17.21
N PRO A 122 23.29 19.80 16.37
CA PRO A 122 22.18 18.85 16.31
C PRO A 122 21.82 18.38 17.73
N LYS A 123 20.54 18.45 18.08
CA LYS A 123 20.06 18.06 19.41
C LYS A 123 20.35 16.57 19.60
N LYS A 124 21.13 16.19 20.62
CA LYS A 124 21.33 14.76 20.95
C LYS A 124 19.96 14.15 21.26
N GLU A 125 19.49 13.20 20.45
CA GLU A 125 18.31 12.39 20.75
C GLU A 125 18.65 11.47 21.92
N ARG A 126 18.43 11.94 23.16
CA ARG A 126 18.50 11.09 24.35
C ARG A 126 17.17 10.37 24.50
N CYS A 127 17.19 9.08 24.81
CA CYS A 127 15.98 8.29 25.08
C CYS A 127 15.26 8.67 26.39
N GLY A 128 15.83 9.59 27.17
CA GLY A 128 15.24 10.10 28.40
C GLY A 128 15.52 9.24 29.65
N TYR A 129 16.12 8.06 29.47
CA TYR A 129 16.62 7.23 30.56
C TYR A 129 18.06 7.57 30.90
N VAL A 130 18.37 7.63 32.20
CA VAL A 130 19.72 7.94 32.69
C VAL A 130 20.08 6.99 33.80
N VAL A 131 21.25 6.34 33.71
CA VAL A 131 21.81 5.53 34.78
C VAL A 131 22.39 6.46 35.83
N VAL A 132 21.79 6.48 37.02
CA VAL A 132 22.16 7.40 38.11
C VAL A 132 23.27 6.77 38.96
N ASN A 133 23.11 5.51 39.33
CA ASN A 133 24.10 4.75 40.08
C ASN A 133 23.95 3.25 39.84
N SER A 134 25.04 2.52 40.09
CA SER A 134 25.05 1.07 40.16
C SER A 134 25.95 0.66 41.32
N GLU A 135 25.40 -0.07 42.29
CA GLU A 135 26.10 -0.46 43.51
C GLU A 135 25.93 -1.95 43.79
N GLU A 136 26.97 -2.57 44.36
CA GLU A 136 26.88 -3.93 44.86
C GLU A 136 26.14 -3.94 46.21
N LYS A 137 25.21 -4.87 46.38
CA LYS A 137 24.29 -4.94 47.50
C LYS A 137 24.08 -6.35 47.99
N GLU A 138 24.31 -6.53 49.28
CA GLU A 138 24.02 -7.77 49.98
C GLU A 138 22.51 -8.02 50.00
N THR A 139 22.08 -9.10 49.34
CA THR A 139 20.69 -9.53 49.24
C THR A 139 20.51 -10.86 49.95
N GLY A 140 19.58 -10.90 50.90
CA GLY A 140 19.20 -12.13 51.60
C GLY A 140 18.24 -12.98 50.75
N PHE A 141 18.47 -14.30 50.73
CA PHE A 141 17.62 -15.26 50.01
C PHE A 141 17.49 -16.58 50.78
N ARG A 142 16.41 -17.33 50.54
CA ARG A 142 16.10 -18.61 51.22
C ARG A 142 16.20 -19.78 50.24
N ALA A 143 17.38 -20.39 50.13
CA ALA A 143 17.56 -21.61 49.34
C ALA A 143 17.08 -22.85 50.11
N GLY A 144 15.79 -23.23 49.93
CA GLY A 144 15.23 -24.51 50.40
C GLY A 144 15.28 -24.79 51.91
N SER A 145 15.77 -23.86 52.73
CA SER A 145 16.13 -24.02 54.14
C SER A 145 15.50 -22.92 55.01
N LYS A 146 15.34 -23.17 56.32
CA LYS A 146 14.95 -22.14 57.31
C LYS A 146 16.01 -21.04 57.51
N ARG A 147 17.23 -21.20 56.98
CA ARG A 147 18.34 -20.23 57.11
C ARG A 147 18.35 -19.24 55.95
N LEU A 148 18.59 -17.96 56.27
CA LEU A 148 18.78 -16.90 55.30
C LEU A 148 20.23 -16.93 54.79
N HIS A 149 20.41 -17.17 53.51
CA HIS A 149 21.69 -17.03 52.82
C HIS A 149 21.84 -15.61 52.32
N LYS A 150 23.07 -15.14 52.17
CA LYS A 150 23.38 -13.80 51.68
C LYS A 150 24.20 -13.92 50.40
N VAL A 151 23.88 -13.09 49.41
CA VAL A 151 24.60 -13.01 48.14
C VAL A 151 24.75 -11.55 47.74
N MET A 152 25.86 -11.22 47.10
CA MET A 152 26.06 -9.90 46.53
C MET A 152 25.40 -9.85 45.14
N LEU A 153 24.45 -8.93 44.97
CA LEU A 153 23.82 -8.61 43.68
C LEU A 153 24.02 -7.13 43.38
N TRP A 154 23.82 -6.72 42.13
CA TRP A 154 23.94 -5.32 41.76
C TRP A 154 22.58 -4.64 41.75
N GLU A 155 22.46 -3.48 42.42
CA GLU A 155 21.30 -2.59 42.33
C GLU A 155 21.67 -1.38 41.47
N THR A 156 20.97 -1.20 40.34
CA THR A 156 21.12 -0.03 39.47
C THR A 156 19.88 0.84 39.55
N THR A 157 20.06 2.13 39.85
CA THR A 157 18.98 3.11 39.77
C THR A 157 19.03 3.83 38.43
N ILE A 158 17.91 3.79 37.71
CA ILE A 158 17.74 4.44 36.42
C ILE A 158 16.65 5.52 36.57
N GLN A 159 16.99 6.76 36.25
CA GLN A 159 16.04 7.84 36.09
C GLN A 159 15.23 7.62 34.81
N THR A 160 13.92 7.82 34.91
CA THR A 160 12.99 7.64 33.80
C THR A 160 12.56 8.99 33.23
N PRO A 161 12.07 9.04 31.97
CA PRO A 161 11.49 10.26 31.41
C PRO A 161 10.11 10.59 31.98
N TYR A 162 9.56 9.78 32.89
CA TYR A 162 8.19 9.92 33.38
C TYR A 162 8.09 10.89 34.54
N SER A 163 7.16 11.85 34.41
CA SER A 163 6.86 12.82 35.47
C SER A 163 6.25 12.14 36.70
N VAL A 164 6.58 12.65 37.89
CA VAL A 164 5.93 12.23 39.13
C VAL A 164 4.41 12.37 39.10
N GLN A 165 3.83 13.21 38.24
CA GLN A 165 2.38 13.40 38.14
C GLN A 165 1.66 12.18 37.52
N MET A 166 2.37 11.32 36.81
CA MET A 166 1.80 10.12 36.21
C MET A 166 1.45 9.06 37.27
N ALA A 167 0.36 8.33 37.04
CA ALA A 167 -0.07 7.25 37.90
C ALA A 167 0.93 6.08 37.90
N GLU A 168 1.18 5.48 39.06
CA GLU A 168 2.17 4.42 39.25
C GLU A 168 1.95 3.22 38.32
N ALA A 169 0.69 2.79 38.14
CA ALA A 169 0.35 1.67 37.25
C ALA A 169 0.72 1.94 35.78
N VAL A 170 0.52 3.18 35.32
CA VAL A 170 0.87 3.60 33.95
C VAL A 170 2.38 3.64 33.79
N VAL A 171 3.08 4.24 34.75
CA VAL A 171 4.54 4.35 34.74
C VAL A 171 5.20 2.97 34.81
N ARG A 172 4.69 2.07 35.64
CA ARG A 172 5.19 0.70 35.74
C ARG A 172 5.08 -0.04 34.41
N LYS A 173 3.91 0.04 33.76
CA LYS A 173 3.69 -0.60 32.47
C LYS A 173 4.61 -0.03 31.39
N GLN A 174 4.76 1.29 31.35
CA GLN A 174 5.59 1.94 30.36
C GLN A 174 7.08 1.63 30.56
N ILE A 175 7.58 1.68 31.80
CA ILE A 175 8.96 1.28 32.13
C ILE A 175 9.21 -0.18 31.73
N GLU A 176 8.24 -1.06 31.97
CA GLU A 176 8.35 -2.46 31.59
C GLU A 176 8.48 -2.62 30.06
N GLU A 177 7.64 -1.93 29.28
CA GLU A 177 7.67 -1.97 27.81
C GLU A 177 8.96 -1.37 27.23
N ASP A 178 9.49 -0.31 27.85
CA ASP A 178 10.70 0.38 27.38
C ASP A 178 11.99 -0.36 27.75
N LEU A 179 12.07 -0.89 28.97
CA LEU A 179 13.24 -1.63 29.44
C LEU A 179 13.25 -3.07 28.92
N PHE A 180 12.07 -3.71 28.82
CA PHE A 180 11.91 -5.11 28.46
C PHE A 180 10.85 -5.31 27.35
N PRO A 181 11.10 -4.80 26.13
CA PRO A 181 10.15 -4.95 25.02
C PRO A 181 9.91 -6.42 24.70
N ALA A 182 8.66 -6.79 24.39
CA ALA A 182 8.23 -8.16 24.10
C ALA A 182 8.78 -8.78 22.79
N GLY A 183 9.83 -8.20 22.19
CA GLY A 183 10.44 -8.65 20.93
C GLY A 183 11.92 -8.30 20.81
N LYS A 184 12.56 -8.65 19.68
CA LYS A 184 14.01 -8.49 19.41
C LYS A 184 14.50 -7.03 19.27
N LYS A 185 13.72 -6.02 19.66
CA LYS A 185 14.18 -4.62 19.64
C LYS A 185 15.22 -4.41 20.73
N ALA A 186 16.20 -3.55 20.45
CA ALA A 186 17.28 -3.22 21.38
C ALA A 186 16.70 -2.72 22.70
N MET A 187 16.80 -3.55 23.74
CA MET A 187 16.38 -3.22 25.10
C MET A 187 17.26 -2.08 25.63
N ILE A 188 16.69 -1.06 26.29
CA ILE A 188 17.49 0.01 26.91
C ILE A 188 18.51 -0.58 27.89
N VAL A 189 18.09 -1.59 28.66
CA VAL A 189 18.95 -2.32 29.59
C VAL A 189 20.00 -3.19 28.87
N GLY A 190 19.70 -3.65 27.65
CA GLY A 190 20.66 -4.38 26.81
C GLY A 190 21.89 -3.53 26.47
N ARG A 191 21.69 -2.22 26.32
CA ARG A 191 22.77 -1.27 26.02
C ARG A 191 23.72 -1.04 27.20
N ILE A 192 23.32 -1.42 28.42
CA ILE A 192 24.15 -1.36 29.64
C ILE A 192 24.58 -2.76 30.11
N GLY A 193 24.50 -3.76 29.23
CA GLY A 193 25.01 -5.11 29.47
C GLY A 193 24.04 -6.08 30.14
N ILE A 194 22.75 -5.72 30.32
CA ILE A 194 21.73 -6.65 30.84
C ILE A 194 21.20 -7.51 29.70
N THR A 195 21.35 -8.82 29.83
CA THR A 195 21.04 -9.79 28.77
C THR A 195 19.65 -10.39 28.88
N GLY A 196 18.96 -10.22 30.01
CA GLY A 196 17.65 -10.80 30.21
C GLY A 196 16.95 -10.39 31.50
N LYS A 197 15.71 -10.85 31.62
CA LYS A 197 14.84 -10.65 32.78
C LYS A 197 14.30 -11.99 33.26
N PHE A 198 14.48 -12.27 34.55
CA PHE A 198 13.91 -13.45 35.20
C PHE A 198 12.68 -13.06 36.02
N ASN A 199 11.54 -13.68 35.68
CA ASN A 199 10.27 -13.49 36.36
C ASN A 199 10.14 -14.42 37.56
N GLY A 200 10.92 -14.14 38.60
CA GLY A 200 10.93 -14.92 39.83
C GLY A 200 11.80 -14.28 40.90
N SER A 201 12.02 -15.01 41.98
CA SER A 201 13.01 -14.64 42.99
C SER A 201 14.38 -15.20 42.63
N TYR A 202 15.43 -14.65 43.25
CA TYR A 202 16.80 -15.11 43.01
C TYR A 202 16.99 -16.60 43.35
N GLU A 203 16.22 -17.15 44.29
CA GLU A 203 16.33 -18.58 44.63
C GLU A 203 15.88 -19.47 43.48
N LYS A 204 14.75 -19.13 42.86
CA LYS A 204 14.27 -19.83 41.67
C LYS A 204 15.21 -19.66 40.48
N PHE A 205 15.89 -18.52 40.40
CA PHE A 205 16.93 -18.30 39.38
C PHE A 205 18.10 -19.27 39.57
N LEU A 206 18.56 -19.47 40.81
CA LEU A 206 19.62 -20.45 41.12
C LEU A 206 19.18 -21.90 40.90
N GLU A 207 17.94 -22.25 41.28
CA GLU A 207 17.37 -23.57 40.99
C GLU A 207 17.35 -23.83 39.47
N GLY A 208 16.86 -22.86 38.69
CA GLY A 208 16.82 -22.94 37.23
C GLY A 208 18.21 -23.07 36.61
N LYS A 209 19.19 -22.31 37.12
CA LYS A 209 20.60 -22.41 36.71
C LYS A 209 21.21 -23.77 37.02
N THR A 210 20.89 -24.35 38.18
CA THR A 210 21.40 -25.67 38.58
C THR A 210 20.82 -26.79 37.71
N GLN A 211 19.54 -26.64 37.31
CA GLN A 211 18.88 -27.59 36.41
C GLN A 211 19.36 -27.45 34.95
N ASN A 212 19.73 -26.24 34.52
CA ASN A 212 20.13 -25.92 33.15
C ASN A 212 21.44 -25.13 33.11
N PRO A 213 22.59 -25.75 33.45
CA PRO A 213 23.87 -25.05 33.55
C PRO A 213 24.38 -24.51 32.21
N GLU A 214 24.04 -25.18 31.11
CA GLU A 214 24.47 -24.84 29.74
C GLU A 214 23.63 -23.72 29.10
N ASP A 215 22.51 -23.31 29.71
CA ASP A 215 21.65 -22.27 29.13
C ASP A 215 22.33 -20.88 29.24
N PRO A 216 22.61 -20.21 28.11
CA PRO A 216 23.26 -18.89 28.09
C PRO A 216 22.53 -17.83 28.91
N PHE A 217 21.21 -17.96 29.10
CA PHE A 217 20.42 -17.03 29.91
C PHE A 217 20.95 -16.92 31.35
N TYR A 218 21.22 -18.04 32.02
CA TYR A 218 21.69 -18.05 33.42
C TYR A 218 23.17 -17.67 33.59
N ASN A 219 23.89 -17.59 32.47
CA ASN A 219 25.28 -17.13 32.40
C ASN A 219 25.40 -15.65 32.04
N GLY A 220 24.31 -15.00 31.65
CA GLY A 220 24.25 -13.56 31.38
C GLY A 220 24.09 -12.68 32.62
N ASN A 221 23.96 -11.37 32.40
CA ASN A 221 23.55 -10.42 33.43
C ASN A 221 22.02 -10.29 33.41
N VAL A 222 21.35 -10.87 34.41
CA VAL A 222 19.90 -11.04 34.40
C VAL A 222 19.26 -10.23 35.51
N VAL A 223 18.22 -9.47 35.18
CA VAL A 223 17.41 -8.72 36.14
C VAL A 223 16.44 -9.66 36.87
N ILE A 224 16.39 -9.57 38.19
CA ILE A 224 15.43 -10.29 39.05
C ILE A 224 14.20 -9.41 39.24
N SER A 225 13.14 -9.66 38.47
CA SER A 225 12.01 -8.72 38.34
C SER A 225 11.23 -8.49 39.63
N ARG A 226 11.15 -9.51 40.49
CA ARG A 226 10.48 -9.42 41.79
C ARG A 226 11.13 -8.39 42.73
N GLN A 227 12.38 -8.01 42.48
CA GLN A 227 13.15 -7.07 43.29
C GLN A 227 13.15 -5.65 42.70
N GLN A 228 12.46 -5.42 41.58
CA GLN A 228 12.32 -4.11 40.95
C GLN A 228 11.48 -3.17 41.81
N ARG A 229 12.01 -1.98 42.08
CA ARG A 229 11.35 -0.95 42.89
C ARG A 229 11.21 0.35 42.12
N LEU A 230 10.05 0.98 42.21
CA LEU A 230 9.84 2.34 41.70
C LEU A 230 10.05 3.33 42.83
N LYS A 231 10.81 4.39 42.56
CA LYS A 231 11.04 5.50 43.48
C LYS A 231 10.45 6.75 42.85
N ARG A 232 9.51 7.42 43.53
CA ARG A 232 8.93 8.69 43.06
C ARG A 232 9.76 9.84 43.63
N ARG A 233 10.49 10.59 42.78
CA ARG A 233 11.39 11.66 43.23
C ARG A 233 10.72 13.03 43.11
N PHE A 234 9.97 13.43 44.13
CA PHE A 234 9.23 14.71 44.11
C PHE A 234 10.11 15.94 43.87
N ARG A 235 11.28 16.02 44.50
CA ARG A 235 12.20 17.16 44.34
C ARG A 235 12.78 17.30 42.93
N LEU A 236 12.87 16.18 42.21
CA LEU A 236 13.46 16.12 40.87
C LEU A 236 12.38 15.94 39.79
N GLU A 237 11.12 15.84 40.21
CA GLU A 237 9.91 15.75 39.38
C GLU A 237 9.82 14.55 38.42
N TYR A 238 10.64 13.50 38.61
CA TYR A 238 10.58 12.27 37.82
C TYR A 238 10.44 10.99 38.66
N TRP A 239 10.12 9.87 37.99
CA TRP A 239 10.23 8.53 38.54
C TRP A 239 11.61 7.93 38.30
N GLU A 240 12.09 7.13 39.24
CA GLU A 240 13.24 6.24 39.08
C GLU A 240 12.80 4.80 39.21
N VAL A 241 13.53 3.92 38.55
CA VAL A 241 13.43 2.48 38.72
C VAL A 241 14.75 1.94 39.23
N ALA A 242 14.69 1.20 40.34
CA ALA A 242 15.80 0.41 40.83
C ALA A 242 15.60 -1.05 40.38
N ILE A 243 16.54 -1.54 39.59
CA ILE A 243 16.59 -2.93 39.14
C ILE A 243 17.71 -3.66 39.88
N VAL A 244 17.46 -4.93 40.22
CA VAL A 244 18.48 -5.81 40.82
C VAL A 244 18.88 -6.86 39.80
N HIS A 245 20.17 -7.05 39.60
CA HIS A 245 20.71 -7.93 38.57
C HIS A 245 22.00 -8.65 39.02
N THR A 246 22.41 -9.66 38.27
CA THR A 246 23.36 -10.69 38.74
C THR A 246 24.84 -10.37 38.51
N LYS A 247 25.16 -9.37 37.69
CA LYS A 247 26.55 -9.02 37.31
C LYS A 247 26.72 -7.49 37.21
N PRO A 248 27.93 -6.94 37.24
CA PRO A 248 28.10 -5.50 36.98
C PRO A 248 27.55 -5.09 35.59
N LEU A 249 27.25 -3.80 35.44
CA LEU A 249 26.91 -3.22 34.14
C LEU A 249 28.12 -3.26 33.20
N GLY A 250 27.85 -3.28 31.89
CA GLY A 250 28.87 -3.06 30.86
C GLY A 250 29.17 -1.57 30.66
N ASP A 251 29.83 -1.24 29.53
CA ASP A 251 30.08 0.15 29.16
C ASP A 251 28.78 0.92 28.95
N ILE A 252 28.60 2.00 29.72
CA ILE A 252 27.37 2.81 29.68
C ILE A 252 27.49 3.82 28.53
N PRO A 253 26.57 3.81 27.54
CA PRO A 253 26.53 4.81 26.48
C PRO A 253 26.40 6.25 26.99
N GLU A 254 27.01 7.22 26.29
CA GLU A 254 27.02 8.64 26.67
C GLU A 254 25.62 9.26 26.82
N ASP A 255 24.64 8.77 26.06
CA ASP A 255 23.25 9.23 26.14
C ASP A 255 22.52 8.75 27.39
N LEU A 256 22.98 7.64 28.00
CA LEU A 256 22.47 7.09 29.26
C LEU A 256 23.25 7.58 30.48
N LEU A 257 24.40 8.24 30.30
CA LEU A 257 25.13 8.86 31.39
C LEU A 257 24.47 10.18 31.83
N PRO A 258 24.56 10.54 33.13
CA PRO A 258 24.12 11.84 33.62
C PRO A 258 24.80 12.98 32.85
N PHE A 259 24.04 14.03 32.55
CA PHE A 259 24.62 15.20 31.88
C PHE A 259 25.55 15.93 32.84
N GLU A 260 26.86 15.83 32.61
CA GLU A 260 27.82 16.71 33.26
C GLU A 260 27.72 18.12 32.65
N LYS A 261 27.18 19.07 33.42
CA LYS A 261 27.45 20.48 33.14
C LYS A 261 28.95 20.68 33.40
N LYS A 262 29.75 20.78 32.33
CA LYS A 262 31.14 21.26 32.47
C LYS A 262 31.09 22.58 33.26
N PRO A 263 31.91 22.74 34.31
CA PRO A 263 32.00 24.02 34.99
C PRO A 263 32.37 25.07 33.94
N VAL A 264 31.60 26.16 33.90
CA VAL A 264 31.98 27.35 33.16
C VAL A 264 33.31 27.80 33.77
N GLN A 265 34.41 27.60 33.06
CA GLN A 265 35.67 28.23 33.43
C GLN A 265 35.39 29.74 33.44
N GLY A 266 35.64 30.36 34.59
CA GLY A 266 35.23 31.72 34.92
C GLY A 266 35.61 32.73 33.83
N ALA A 267 34.67 33.63 33.57
CA ALA A 267 34.97 34.95 33.02
C ALA A 267 35.51 35.85 34.13
#